data_AF-A0A7C8DTG2-F1
#
_entry.id   AF-A0A7C8DTG2-F1
#
_cell.length_a   1.000
_cell.length_b   1.000
_cell.length_c   1.000
_cell.angle_alpha   90.00
_cell.angle_beta   90.00
_cell.angle_gamma   90.00
#
_symmetry.space_group_name_H-M   'P 1'
#
loop_
_entity.id
_entity.type
_entity.pdbx_description
1 polymer ?
#
loop_
_entity_poly.entity_id
_entity_poly.type
_entity_poly.pdbx_seq_one_letter_code
_entity_poly.pdbx_strand_id
1 'polypeptide(L)' 'AKLRFRPILMTAFSFILGVLPLVAATGAGAEARVVMGMALLGGMVLATLLGVFFYPMFFVLIGKIGRYEKKRDLQKEPSA' A
#
# COMPACT_ATOMS: atom_id res chain seq x y z
N ALA A 1 -11.65 6.66 -7.68
CA ALA A 1 -11.31 5.57 -6.72
C ALA A 1 -11.31 4.15 -7.33
N LYS A 2 -12.19 3.82 -8.30
CA LYS A 2 -12.38 2.45 -8.83
C LYS A 2 -11.19 1.83 -9.60
N LEU A 3 -10.22 2.64 -10.06
CA LEU A 3 -9.09 2.17 -10.88
C LEU A 3 -7.96 1.50 -10.07
N ARG A 4 -7.76 1.85 -8.79
CA ARG A 4 -6.64 1.32 -7.97
C ARG A 4 -7.05 0.19 -7.01
N PHE A 5 -8.34 0.06 -6.74
CA PHE A 5 -8.87 -0.97 -5.83
C PHE A 5 -8.60 -2.39 -6.33
N ARG A 6 -8.65 -2.60 -7.66
CA ARG A 6 -8.36 -3.89 -8.29
C ARG A 6 -6.88 -4.31 -8.11
N PRO A 7 -5.88 -3.46 -8.41
CA PRO A 7 -4.48 -3.75 -8.11
C PRO A 7 -4.18 -3.99 -6.63
N ILE A 8 -4.75 -3.19 -5.72
CA ILE A 8 -4.47 -3.31 -4.27
C ILE A 8 -4.97 -4.65 -3.75
N LEU A 9 -6.21 -5.02 -4.08
CA LEU A 9 -6.76 -6.33 -3.71
C LEU A 9 -5.97 -7.48 -4.32
N MET A 10 -5.54 -7.36 -5.58
CA MET A 10 -4.72 -8.38 -6.23
C MET A 10 -3.43 -8.67 -5.44
N THR A 11 -2.71 -7.62 -5.03
CA THR A 11 -1.48 -7.79 -4.24
C THR A 11 -1.75 -8.37 -2.85
N ALA A 12 -2.81 -7.94 -2.18
CA ALA A 12 -3.18 -8.46 -0.86
C ALA A 12 -3.54 -9.95 -0.92
N PHE A 13 -4.35 -10.38 -1.89
CA PHE A 13 -4.72 -11.79 -2.04
C PHE A 13 -3.54 -12.67 -2.41
N SER A 14 -2.70 -12.26 -3.37
CA SER A 14 -1.50 -13.01 -3.73
C SER A 14 -0.54 -13.16 -2.54
N PHE A 15 -0.40 -12.10 -1.73
CA PHE A 15 0.44 -12.15 -0.53
C PHE A 15 -0.12 -13.12 0.51
N ILE A 16 -1.40 -12.99 0.88
CA ILE A 16 -2.06 -13.85 1.88
C ILE A 16 -1.97 -15.33 1.50
N LEU A 17 -2.19 -15.66 0.22
CA LEU A 17 -2.04 -17.03 -0.29
C LEU A 17 -0.58 -17.52 -0.23
N GLY A 18 0.40 -16.63 -0.42
CA GLY A 18 1.83 -16.96 -0.33
C GLY A 18 2.34 -17.19 1.10
N VAL A 19 1.80 -16.50 2.10
CA VAL A 19 2.18 -16.69 3.53
C VAL A 19 1.38 -17.76 4.26
N LEU A 20 0.23 -18.18 3.73
CA LEU A 20 -0.57 -19.30 4.25
C LEU A 20 0.25 -20.56 4.59
N PRO A 21 1.14 -21.07 3.70
CA PRO A 21 1.97 -22.23 4.02
C PRO A 21 3.04 -21.97 5.08
N LEU A 22 3.45 -20.71 5.31
CA LEU A 22 4.39 -20.39 6.39
C LEU A 22 3.74 -20.48 7.77
N VAL A 23 2.46 -20.12 7.88
CA VAL A 23 1.70 -20.20 9.15
C VAL A 23 1.32 -21.64 9.49
N ALA A 24 1.16 -22.50 8.48
CA ALA A 24 0.86 -23.92 8.66
C ALA A 24 2.11 -24.82 8.64
N ALA A 25 3.32 -24.25 8.52
CA ALA A 25 4.55 -25.02 8.43
C ALA A 25 4.83 -25.76 9.75
N THR A 26 5.04 -27.07 9.66
CA THR A 26 5.45 -27.92 10.79
C THR A 26 6.80 -28.58 10.48
N GLY A 27 7.67 -28.73 11.49
CA GLY A 27 9.03 -29.24 11.33
C GLY A 27 10.12 -28.35 11.93
N ALA A 28 11.39 -28.63 11.62
CA ALA A 28 12.53 -27.87 12.14
C ALA A 28 12.48 -26.40 11.67
N GLY A 29 12.50 -25.47 12.63
CA GLY A 29 12.36 -24.03 12.36
C GLY A 29 10.93 -23.59 12.04
N ALA A 30 9.91 -24.41 12.34
CA ALA A 30 8.49 -24.06 12.19
C ALA A 30 8.12 -22.79 12.96
N GLU A 31 8.54 -22.69 14.23
CA GLU A 31 8.31 -21.49 15.06
C GLU A 31 8.73 -20.19 14.36
N ALA A 32 9.92 -20.16 13.77
CA ALA A 32 10.42 -18.98 13.05
C ALA A 32 9.57 -18.65 11.81
N ARG A 33 9.09 -19.66 11.09
CA ARG A 33 8.24 -19.49 9.89
C ARG A 33 6.84 -19.02 10.26
N VAL A 34 6.27 -19.56 11.34
CA VAL A 34 4.94 -19.20 11.86
C VAL A 34 4.95 -17.75 12.37
N VAL A 35 5.97 -17.38 13.17
CA VAL A 35 6.15 -16.00 13.66
C VAL A 35 6.27 -15.03 12.49
N MET A 36 7.08 -15.35 11.48
CA MET A 36 7.22 -14.53 10.29
C MET A 36 5.90 -14.43 9.50
N GLY A 37 5.19 -15.55 9.31
CA GLY A 37 3.90 -15.58 8.63
C GLY A 37 2.83 -14.74 9.34
N MET A 38 2.75 -14.82 10.67
CA MET A 38 1.84 -14.00 11.47
C MET A 38 2.17 -12.51 11.41
N ALA A 39 3.45 -12.14 11.53
CA ALA A 39 3.89 -10.75 11.44
C ALA A 39 3.56 -10.15 10.06
N LEU A 40 3.78 -10.91 9.00
CA LEU A 40 3.48 -10.50 7.63
C LEU A 40 1.97 -10.37 7.38
N LEU A 41 1.15 -11.30 7.87
CA LEU A 41 -0.32 -11.21 7.75
C LEU A 41 -0.86 -9.96 8.44
N GLY A 42 -0.47 -9.73 9.70
CA GLY A 42 -0.89 -8.53 10.44
C GLY A 42 -0.40 -7.26 9.77
N GLY A 43 0.86 -7.24 9.33
CA GLY A 43 1.48 -6.12 8.64
C GLY A 43 0.79 -5.77 7.32
N MET A 44 0.46 -6.77 6.50
CA MET A 44 -0.21 -6.55 5.20
C MET A 44 -1.62 -5.98 5.37
N VAL A 45 -2.37 -6.48 6.34
CA VAL A 45 -3.72 -5.96 6.65
C VAL A 45 -3.63 -4.51 7.12
N LEU A 46 -2.75 -4.24 8.08
CA LEU A 46 -2.57 -2.90 8.63
C LEU A 46 -2.07 -1.91 7.56
N ALA A 47 -1.06 -2.30 6.78
CA ALA A 47 -0.48 -1.47 5.71
C ALA A 47 -1.49 -1.18 4.61
N THR A 48 -2.38 -2.12 4.28
CA THR A 48 -3.42 -1.92 3.27
C THR A 48 -4.50 -0.96 3.78
N LEU A 49 -4.98 -1.14 5.02
CA LEU A 49 -5.99 -0.26 5.62
C LEU A 49 -5.46 1.17 5.79
N LEU A 50 -4.26 1.31 6.38
CA LEU A 50 -3.63 2.62 6.53
C LEU A 50 -3.28 3.21 5.17
N GLY A 51 -2.69 2.44 4.26
CA GLY A 51 -2.29 2.90 2.94
C GLY A 51 -3.45 3.46 2.12
N VAL A 52 -4.60 2.78 2.07
CA VAL A 52 -5.77 3.25 1.31
C VAL A 52 -6.27 4.62 1.77
N PHE A 53 -6.21 4.90 3.08
CA PHE A 53 -6.65 6.18 3.64
C PHE A 53 -5.55 7.24 3.68
N PHE A 54 -4.34 6.87 4.08
CA PHE A 54 -3.23 7.79 4.29
C PHE A 54 -2.56 8.22 2.99
N TYR A 55 -2.40 7.35 1.98
CA TYR A 55 -1.78 7.75 0.71
C TYR A 55 -2.47 8.95 0.02
N PRO A 56 -3.81 8.99 -0.15
CA PRO A 56 -4.45 10.16 -0.75
C PRO A 56 -4.35 11.40 0.14
N MET A 57 -4.42 11.24 1.47
CA MET A 57 -4.26 12.35 2.41
C MET A 57 -2.85 12.95 2.34
N PHE A 58 -1.80 12.11 2.33
CA PHE A 58 -0.43 12.55 2.17
C PHE A 58 -0.18 13.18 0.80
N PHE A 59 -0.76 12.64 -0.27
CA PHE A 59 -0.65 13.23 -1.60
C PHE A 59 -1.16 14.67 -1.64
N VAL A 60 -2.32 14.93 -1.03
CA VAL A 60 -2.89 16.29 -0.94
C VAL A 60 -2.07 17.16 0.01
N LEU A 61 -1.62 16.64 1.15
CA LEU A 61 -0.82 17.39 2.12
C LEU A 61 0.50 17.86 1.51
N ILE A 62 1.24 16.95 0.87
CA ILE A 62 2.51 17.25 0.20
C ILE A 62 2.26 18.16 -1.01
N GLY A 63 1.19 17.94 -1.78
CA GLY A 63 0.82 18.81 -2.90
C GLY A 63 0.55 20.26 -2.47
N LYS A 64 -0.13 20.43 -1.32
CA LYS A 64 -0.45 21.73 -0.72
C LYS A 64 0.79 22.42 -0.14
N ILE A 65 1.67 21.69 0.54
CA ILE A 65 2.95 22.20 1.05
C ILE A 65 3.89 22.57 -0.10
N GLY A 66 3.96 21.73 -1.13
CA GLY A 66 4.82 21.91 -2.29
C GLY A 66 4.36 22.97 -3.31
N ARG A 67 3.21 23.64 -3.09
CA ARG A 67 2.57 24.59 -4.04
C ARG A 67 2.61 24.10 -5.50
N TYR A 68 2.24 22.83 -5.75
CA TYR A 68 2.17 22.32 -7.12
C TYR A 68 1.14 23.05 -7.99
N GLU A 69 0.17 23.72 -7.36
CA GLU A 69 -0.82 24.58 -8.04
C GLU A 69 -0.15 25.78 -8.74
N LYS A 70 0.91 26.36 -8.16
CA LYS A 70 1.52 27.57 -8.73
C LYS A 70 2.31 27.30 -10.03
N LYS A 71 2.71 26.05 -10.31
CA LYS A 71 3.43 25.71 -11.56
C LYS A 71 2.52 25.23 -12.70
N ARG A 72 1.26 24.85 -12.43
CA ARG A 72 0.32 24.42 -13.49
C ARG A 72 -0.41 25.60 -14.13
N ASP A 73 -0.72 26.65 -13.36
CA ASP A 73 -1.26 27.90 -13.92
C ASP A 73 -0.20 28.68 -14.73
N LEU A 74 1.07 28.67 -14.31
CA LEU A 74 2.18 29.29 -15.07
C LEU A 74 2.49 28.60 -16.42
N GLN A 75 2.00 27.38 -16.65
CA GLN A 75 2.25 26.64 -17.89
C GLN A 75 1.09 26.74 -18.90
N LYS A 76 -0.04 27.32 -18.49
CA LYS A 76 -1.23 27.51 -19.36
C LYS A 76 -1.27 28.88 -20.05
N GLU A 77 -0.41 29.82 -19.68
CA GLU A 77 -0.25 31.13 -20.32
C GLU A 77 1.18 31.35 -20.87
N PRO A 78 1.50 30.76 -22.04
CA PRO A 78 2.27 31.54 -23.01
C PRO A 78 1.85 31.32 -24.48
N SER A 79 0.58 31.02 -24.78
CA SER A 79 0.10 31.12 -26.17
C SER A 79 -1.33 31.66 -26.26
N ALA A 80 -1.46 32.95 -25.98
CA ALA A 80 -2.49 33.81 -26.58
C ALA A 80 -1.76 34.88 -27.40
#